data_AF-A0A2B2BDV6-F1
#
_entry.id   AF-A0A2B2BDV6-F1
#
_cell.length_a   1.000
_cell.length_b   1.000
_cell.length_c   1.000
_cell.angle_alpha   90.00
_cell.angle_beta   90.00
_cell.angle_gamma   90.00
#
_symmetry.space_group_name_H-M   'P 1'
#
loop_
_entity.id
_entity.type
_entity.pdbx_description
1 polymer ?
#
loop_
_entity_poly.entity_id
_entity_poly.type
_entity_poly.pdbx_seq_one_letter_code
_entity_poly.pdbx_strand_id
1 'polypeptide(L)'
;FATSITSQTLAAGYTVADVNRALMKDFEAKGATEGLTPEMPVTVFPRGRVLFGMTRHLMDNVAGQCGASWQFVDGQRQMVANNE
;
A
#
# COMPACT_ATOMS: atom_id res chain seq x y z
N PHE A 1 11.91 -2.76 7.33
CA PHE A 1 10.89 -2.67 6.27
C PHE A 1 11.37 -3.16 4.90
N ALA A 2 12.58 -2.82 4.46
CA ALA A 2 13.06 -3.06 3.09
C ALA A 2 12.94 -4.52 2.59
N THR A 3 13.04 -5.54 3.45
CA THR A 3 13.02 -6.96 3.08
C THR A 3 11.65 -7.64 3.23
N SER A 4 10.56 -6.89 3.48
CA SER A 4 9.21 -7.50 3.55
C SER A 4 8.78 -8.06 2.20
N ILE A 5 8.11 -9.21 2.25
CA ILE A 5 7.49 -9.87 1.09
C ILE A 5 6.02 -10.05 1.40
N THR A 6 5.16 -9.57 0.52
CA THR A 6 3.73 -9.83 0.55
C THR A 6 3.46 -11.12 -0.21
N SER A 7 2.60 -11.97 0.34
CA SER A 7 2.06 -13.15 -0.32
C SER A 7 0.60 -13.32 0.07
N GLN A 8 -0.30 -12.61 -0.61
CA GLN A 8 -1.73 -12.62 -0.32
C GLN A 8 -2.55 -12.53 -1.61
N THR A 9 -3.74 -13.14 -1.61
CA THR A 9 -4.71 -12.97 -2.69
C THR A 9 -5.85 -12.08 -2.23
N LEU A 10 -6.20 -11.08 -3.04
CA LEU A 10 -7.40 -10.26 -2.90
C LEU A 10 -8.49 -10.83 -3.81
N ALA A 11 -9.70 -10.96 -3.27
CA ALA A 11 -10.88 -11.35 -4.04
C ALA A 11 -11.29 -10.27 -5.05
N ALA A 12 -12.11 -10.62 -6.03
CA ALA A 12 -12.74 -9.64 -6.92
C ALA A 12 -13.57 -8.63 -6.11
N GLY A 13 -13.65 -7.40 -6.58
CA GLY A 13 -14.29 -6.30 -5.87
C GLY A 13 -13.38 -5.54 -4.91
N TYR A 14 -12.07 -5.81 -4.93
CA TYR A 14 -11.11 -5.06 -4.12
C TYR A 14 -10.91 -3.63 -4.64
N THR A 15 -10.48 -2.74 -3.75
CA THR A 15 -10.13 -1.34 -4.00
C THR A 15 -8.62 -1.10 -3.78
N VAL A 16 -8.13 0.08 -4.17
CA VAL A 16 -6.74 0.49 -3.86
C VAL A 16 -6.49 0.52 -2.35
N ALA A 17 -7.49 0.93 -1.56
CA ALA A 17 -7.43 0.92 -0.10
C ALA A 17 -7.26 -0.50 0.47
N ASP A 18 -7.86 -1.51 -0.15
CA ASP A 18 -7.67 -2.91 0.26
C ASP A 18 -6.26 -3.41 -0.03
N VAL A 19 -5.66 -2.99 -1.15
CA VAL A 19 -4.25 -3.26 -1.45
C VAL A 19 -3.35 -2.61 -0.40
N ASN A 20 -3.53 -1.32 -0.13
CA ASN A 20 -2.76 -0.61 0.90
C ASN A 20 -2.86 -1.30 2.26
N ARG A 21 -4.07 -1.64 2.70
CA ARG A 21 -4.30 -2.33 3.98
C ARG A 21 -3.63 -3.71 4.03
N ALA A 22 -3.62 -4.44 2.92
CA ALA A 22 -2.90 -5.72 2.85
C ALA A 22 -1.39 -5.54 3.00
N LEU A 23 -0.80 -4.54 2.33
CA LEU A 23 0.63 -4.24 2.42
C LEU A 23 1.04 -3.68 3.79
N MET A 24 0.20 -2.87 4.42
CA MET A 24 0.47 -2.31 5.74
C MET A 24 0.67 -3.38 6.81
N LYS A 25 0.00 -4.53 6.71
CA LYS A 25 0.20 -5.66 7.64
C LYS A 25 1.66 -6.13 7.71
N ASP A 26 2.36 -6.13 6.57
CA ASP A 26 3.79 -6.51 6.53
C ASP A 26 4.70 -5.46 7.20
N PHE A 27 4.26 -4.20 7.21
CA PHE A 27 4.96 -3.09 7.85
C PHE A 27 4.66 -3.02 9.35
N GLU A 28 3.41 -3.23 9.74
CA GLU A 28 2.94 -3.35 11.13
C GLU A 28 3.62 -4.50 11.87
N ALA A 29 3.76 -5.67 11.22
CA ALA A 29 4.52 -6.80 11.77
C ALA A 29 5.99 -6.46 12.07
N LYS A 30 6.50 -5.36 11.51
CA LYS A 30 7.86 -4.84 11.72
C LYS A 30 7.88 -3.54 12.53
N GLY A 31 6.77 -3.18 13.16
CA GLY A 31 6.65 -2.04 14.06
C GLY A 31 6.35 -0.70 13.38
N ALA A 32 6.06 -0.67 12.07
CA ALA A 32 5.60 0.56 11.42
C ALA A 32 4.09 0.74 11.54
N THR A 33 3.64 1.97 11.70
CA THR A 33 2.21 2.31 11.69
C THR A 33 1.82 3.06 10.43
N GLU A 34 0.53 3.13 10.12
CA GLU A 34 0.02 3.97 9.03
C GLU A 34 0.08 5.44 9.45
N GLY A 35 0.73 6.27 8.62
CA GLY A 35 0.77 7.72 8.79
C GLY A 35 -0.22 8.43 7.88
N LEU A 36 0.12 9.66 7.48
CA LEU A 36 -0.59 10.41 6.46
C LEU A 36 -0.77 9.53 5.22
N THR A 37 -2.00 9.47 4.75
CA THR A 37 -2.39 8.71 3.58
C THR A 37 -3.37 9.57 2.80
N PRO A 38 -3.10 9.86 1.52
CA PRO A 38 -3.98 10.67 0.70
C PRO A 38 -5.28 9.90 0.44
N GLU A 39 -6.32 10.60 0.01
CA GLU A 39 -7.55 9.96 -0.43
C GLU A 39 -7.25 9.00 -1.59
N MET A 40 -7.58 7.72 -1.39
CA MET A 40 -7.32 6.70 -2.39
C MET A 40 -8.48 6.62 -3.39
N PRO A 41 -8.20 6.30 -4.68
CA PRO A 41 -9.25 6.10 -5.66
C PRO A 41 -10.25 5.02 -5.21
N VAL A 42 -11.55 5.32 -5.33
CA VAL A 42 -12.66 4.39 -5.02
C VAL A 42 -12.90 3.34 -6.11
N THR A 43 -11.95 3.18 -7.04
CA THR A 43 -12.03 2.21 -8.14
C THR A 43 -12.15 0.79 -7.59
N VAL A 44 -13.22 0.10 -8.01
CA VAL A 44 -13.47 -1.31 -7.68
C VAL A 44 -12.97 -2.18 -8.82
N PHE A 45 -12.01 -3.06 -8.54
CA PHE A 45 -11.43 -3.94 -9.54
C PHE A 45 -12.27 -5.22 -9.71
N PRO A 46 -12.71 -5.55 -10.94
CA PRO A 46 -13.70 -6.62 -11.18
C PRO A 46 -13.12 -8.04 -11.09
N ARG A 47 -11.78 -8.19 -11.02
CA ARG A 47 -11.10 -9.50 -10.93
C ARG A 47 -10.28 -9.55 -9.66
N GLY A 48 -10.16 -10.74 -9.08
CA GLY A 48 -9.22 -10.96 -7.98
C GLY A 48 -7.78 -10.73 -8.42
N ARG A 49 -6.91 -10.43 -7.45
CA ARG A 49 -5.48 -10.17 -7.70
C ARG A 49 -4.61 -10.87 -6.68
N VAL A 50 -3.57 -11.56 -7.17
CA VAL A 50 -2.49 -12.08 -6.33
C VAL A 50 -1.48 -10.96 -6.11
N LEU A 51 -1.16 -10.69 -4.84
CA LEU A 51 -0.08 -9.81 -4.40
C LEU A 51 1.09 -10.69 -3.97
N PHE A 52 2.11 -10.76 -4.81
CA PHE A 52 3.33 -11.51 -4.52
C PHE A 52 4.56 -10.70 -4.91
N GLY A 53 5.50 -10.54 -3.97
CA GLY A 53 6.76 -9.84 -4.20
C GLY A 53 7.14 -8.92 -3.04
N MET A 54 8.15 -8.08 -3.26
CA MET A 54 8.62 -7.17 -2.21
C MET A 54 7.55 -6.11 -1.92
N THR A 55 7.14 -6.01 -0.65
CA THR A 55 6.04 -5.14 -0.20
C THR A 55 6.26 -3.69 -0.67
N ARG A 56 7.50 -3.19 -0.64
CA ARG A 56 7.85 -1.84 -1.09
C ARG A 56 7.53 -1.60 -2.57
N HIS A 57 7.79 -2.55 -3.46
CA HIS A 57 7.48 -2.40 -4.90
C HIS A 57 5.97 -2.43 -5.14
N LEU A 58 5.24 -3.22 -4.35
CA LEU A 58 3.78 -3.19 -4.39
C LEU A 58 3.24 -1.85 -3.86
N MET A 59 3.88 -1.28 -2.83
CA MET A 59 3.52 0.03 -2.29
C MET A 59 3.83 1.17 -3.26
N ASP A 60 4.90 1.09 -4.05
CA ASP A 60 5.17 2.03 -5.14
C ASP A 60 4.01 2.06 -6.16
N ASN A 61 3.40 0.91 -6.45
CA ASN A 61 2.23 0.84 -7.32
C ASN A 61 0.97 1.45 -6.68
N VAL A 62 0.81 1.34 -5.34
CA VAL A 62 -0.28 1.99 -4.62
C VAL A 62 -0.10 3.50 -4.66
N ALA A 63 1.10 3.99 -4.34
CA ALA A 63 1.42 5.42 -4.37
C ALA A 63 1.23 6.01 -5.78
N GLY A 64 1.68 5.31 -6.83
CA GLY A 64 1.45 5.72 -8.22
C GLY A 64 -0.03 5.84 -8.60
N GLN A 65 -0.89 4.95 -8.10
CA GLN A 65 -2.35 5.04 -8.31
C GLN A 65 -2.99 6.22 -7.56
N CYS A 66 -2.37 6.66 -6.47
CA CYS A 66 -2.82 7.82 -5.69
C CYS A 66 -2.17 9.13 -6.17
N GLY A 67 -1.32 9.11 -7.21
CA GLY A 67 -0.55 10.29 -7.63
C GLY A 67 0.38 10.80 -6.52
N ALA A 68 0.90 9.89 -5.69
CA ALA A 68 1.63 10.19 -4.48
C ALA A 68 3.02 9.55 -4.47
N SER A 69 3.85 10.03 -3.54
CA SER A 69 5.10 9.40 -3.13
C SER A 69 4.97 8.92 -1.69
N TRP A 70 5.82 7.99 -1.26
CA TRP A 70 5.74 7.45 0.10
C TRP A 70 7.13 7.20 0.68
N GLN A 71 7.20 7.23 2.01
CA GLN A 71 8.43 7.04 2.77
C GLN A 71 8.10 6.59 4.20
N PHE A 72 9.12 6.11 4.91
CA PHE A 72 9.03 5.90 6.35
C PHE A 72 9.59 7.12 7.08
N VAL A 73 8.79 7.75 7.93
CA VAL A 73 9.18 8.88 8.78
C VAL A 73 8.75 8.54 10.20
N ASP A 74 9.67 8.58 11.16
CA ASP A 74 9.42 8.31 12.58
C ASP A 74 8.65 7.00 12.87
N GLY A 75 8.96 5.94 12.11
CA GLY A 75 8.29 4.65 12.26
C GLY A 75 6.88 4.60 11.67
N GLN A 76 6.46 5.62 10.93
CA GLN A 76 5.18 5.65 10.23
C GLN A 76 5.39 5.57 8.73
N ARG A 77 4.53 4.83 8.03
CA ARG A 77 4.44 4.87 6.56
C ARG A 77 3.64 6.12 6.18
N GLN A 78 4.36 7.15 5.73
CA GLN A 78 3.78 8.39 5.22
C GLN A 78 3.62 8.27 3.70
N MET A 79 2.47 8.67 3.19
CA MET A 79 2.19 8.80 1.76
C MET A 79 1.66 10.22 1.51
N VAL A 80 2.28 10.93 0.58
CA VAL A 80 2.04 12.36 0.33
C VAL A 80 1.77 12.55 -1.16
N ALA A 81 0.71 13.27 -1.51
CA ALA A 81 0.41 13.56 -2.90
C ALA A 81 1.55 14.37 -3.53
N ASN A 82 1.88 14.10 -4.80
CA ASN A 82 3.02 14.75 -5.46
C ASN A 82 2.79 16.24 -5.76
N ASN A 83 1.56 16.74 -5.60
CA ASN A 83 1.16 18.11 -5.89
C ASN A 83 0.82 18.91 -4.62
N GLU A 84 1.25 18.45 -3.45
CA GLU A 84 1.08 19.12 -2.15
C GLU A 84 2.41 19.58 -1.56
#